data_AF-A0A9E5DLJ9-F1
#
_entry.id   AF-A0A9E5DLJ9-F1
#
_cell.length_a   1.000
_cell.length_b   1.000
_cell.length_c   1.000
_cell.angle_alpha   90.00
_cell.angle_beta   90.00
_cell.angle_gamma   90.00
#
_symmetry.space_group_name_H-M   'P 1'
#
loop_
_entity.id
_entity.type
_entity.pdbx_description
1 polymer ?
#
loop_
_entity_poly.entity_id
_entity_poly.type
_entity_poly.pdbx_seq_one_letter_code
_entity_poly.pdbx_strand_id
1 'polypeptide(L)'
;MEKSKKIGHISEDNLSKTFYIPKNKALEKPTVFGASNTMCLTVFEGPKNRKFLDVEENKQYFLNTKNRKFLDVEENKQYFLNTKNRKFLDVVNFHGHICPGIAIGYRAGKIAIKKLNITDEKLLTIVENDSCSIDAVQVITGCTFGKGNLIFKDYGKHVYTFINKDNRNTLRLSLNKNIDEMYPEFDMLRDKIFSGSASNEDKMEFKNQKNEITQKILDMPNDELFNIKSAEIRIPDKIQMFQSVKCDICGELVAVHRARIKRGNVMCIPCFDEYLKT
;
A
#
# COMPACT_ATOMS: atom_id res chain seq x y z
N MET A 1 54.32 22.24 18.20
CA MET A 1 54.24 20.83 18.60
C MET A 1 53.09 20.77 19.60
N GLU A 2 51.96 20.11 19.38
CA GLU A 2 51.78 18.68 19.11
C GLU A 2 50.62 18.35 18.14
N LYS A 3 51.02 17.66 17.06
CA LYS A 3 50.37 16.55 16.34
C LYS A 3 48.83 16.54 16.23
N SER A 4 48.38 16.99 15.06
CA SER A 4 47.19 16.51 14.38
C SER A 4 47.19 14.99 14.22
N LYS A 5 46.18 14.31 14.79
CA LYS A 5 45.85 12.94 14.39
C LYS A 5 44.91 13.02 13.19
N LYS A 6 45.47 12.85 11.99
CA LYS A 6 44.72 12.41 10.81
C LYS A 6 44.16 11.02 11.10
N ILE A 7 42.84 10.87 11.06
CA ILE A 7 42.19 9.56 10.94
C ILE A 7 41.68 9.48 9.49
N GLY A 8 41.97 8.33 8.87
CA GLY A 8 42.11 8.10 7.44
C GLY A 8 40.89 8.39 6.55
N HIS A 9 41.21 8.47 5.27
CA HIS A 9 40.28 8.46 4.14
C HIS A 9 39.24 7.33 4.27
N ILE A 10 37.98 7.69 4.10
CA ILE A 10 36.93 6.75 3.69
C ILE A 10 36.55 7.17 2.27
N SER A 11 36.73 6.24 1.33
CA SER A 11 36.38 6.41 -0.08
C SER A 11 34.89 6.63 -0.25
N GLU A 12 34.55 7.45 -1.24
CA GLU A 12 33.19 7.66 -1.72
C GLU A 12 32.58 6.34 -2.17
N ASP A 13 31.53 5.91 -1.49
CA ASP A 13 30.45 5.16 -2.11
C ASP A 13 29.14 5.54 -1.42
N ASN A 14 28.27 6.15 -2.23
CA ASN A 14 26.93 6.58 -1.88
C ASN A 14 26.12 5.45 -1.25
N LEU A 15 25.63 5.62 -0.02
CA LEU A 15 24.32 5.15 0.48
C LEU A 15 24.21 5.43 2.00
N SER A 16 23.18 6.19 2.40
CA SER A 16 22.72 6.43 3.79
C SER A 16 23.65 7.19 4.75
N LYS A 17 23.58 8.53 4.75
CA LYS A 17 24.25 9.34 5.79
C LYS A 17 23.52 9.20 7.12
N THR A 18 24.04 8.36 8.02
CA THR A 18 23.61 8.27 9.43
C THR A 18 24.58 9.08 10.29
N PHE A 19 24.10 10.04 11.08
CA PHE A 19 24.96 10.88 11.93
C PHE A 19 24.84 10.51 13.42
N TYR A 20 25.96 10.60 14.16
CA TYR A 20 26.08 10.19 15.57
C TYR A 20 26.47 11.37 16.47
N ILE A 21 25.78 11.55 17.61
CA ILE A 21 26.16 12.55 18.62
C ILE A 21 27.03 11.90 19.71
N PRO A 22 28.25 12.42 19.97
CA PRO A 22 29.12 11.93 21.05
C PRO A 22 28.43 11.93 22.42
N LYS A 23 28.77 10.95 23.27
CA LYS A 23 28.07 10.68 24.54
C LYS A 23 28.04 11.87 25.53
N ASN A 24 28.97 12.82 25.42
CA ASN A 24 29.27 13.80 26.49
C ASN A 24 28.88 15.27 26.22
N LYS A 25 28.02 15.59 25.24
CA LYS A 25 27.49 16.96 25.08
C LYS A 25 26.02 17.05 25.46
N ALA A 26 25.71 17.79 26.52
CA ALA A 26 24.36 18.27 26.80
C ALA A 26 24.03 19.39 25.79
N LEU A 27 22.96 19.22 25.03
CA LEU A 27 22.45 20.23 24.09
C LEU A 27 21.38 21.04 24.82
N GLU A 28 21.84 22.04 25.57
CA GLU A 28 21.01 22.97 26.35
C GLU A 28 20.85 24.34 25.67
N LYS A 29 21.47 24.56 24.50
CA LYS A 29 21.35 25.79 23.68
C LYS A 29 21.41 25.45 22.19
N PRO A 30 20.85 26.29 21.28
CA PRO A 30 21.04 26.11 19.85
C PRO A 30 22.54 26.06 19.55
N THR A 31 23.01 24.89 19.12
CA THR A 31 24.44 24.62 18.92
C THR A 31 24.64 24.24 17.47
N VAL A 32 25.37 25.08 16.72
CA VAL A 32 25.78 24.79 15.34
C VAL A 32 26.90 23.76 15.39
N PHE A 33 26.71 22.60 14.77
CA PHE A 33 27.77 21.61 14.59
C PHE A 33 28.44 21.87 13.24
N GLY A 34 29.68 22.36 13.26
CA GLY A 34 30.50 22.51 12.06
C GLY A 34 31.84 21.81 12.21
N ALA A 35 32.12 20.87 11.31
CA ALA A 35 33.47 20.58 10.82
C ALA A 35 33.38 19.74 9.53
N SER A 36 33.69 20.40 8.41
CA SER A 36 33.87 19.89 7.03
C SER A 36 32.64 19.25 6.34
N ASN A 37 32.10 19.96 5.34
CA ASN A 37 31.12 19.53 4.33
C ASN A 37 29.76 18.97 4.79
N THR A 38 29.17 19.48 5.86
CA THR A 38 27.87 18.98 6.35
C THR A 38 26.93 20.07 6.86
N MET A 39 25.84 20.30 6.10
CA MET A 39 24.44 20.45 6.50
C MET A 39 24.12 21.27 7.78
N CYS A 40 23.46 22.42 7.62
CA CYS A 40 23.07 23.34 8.70
C CYS A 40 21.68 23.02 9.29
N LEU A 41 21.64 22.32 10.43
CA LEU A 41 20.40 22.02 11.16
C LEU A 41 20.03 23.12 12.17
N THR A 42 18.81 23.64 12.09
CA THR A 42 18.26 24.61 13.06
C THR A 42 17.33 23.89 14.07
N VAL A 43 17.52 24.16 15.36
CA VAL A 43 16.77 23.53 16.47
C VAL A 43 15.57 24.40 16.87
N PHE A 44 14.36 23.84 16.86
CA PHE A 44 13.18 24.50 17.44
C PHE A 44 12.72 23.74 18.70
N GLU A 45 12.74 24.43 19.85
CA GLU A 45 12.36 23.84 21.13
C GLU A 45 10.84 23.78 21.34
N GLY A 46 10.35 22.62 21.77
CA GLY A 46 9.00 22.42 22.30
C GLY A 46 9.00 21.29 23.34
N PRO A 47 8.09 21.29 24.33
CA PRO A 47 8.33 20.69 25.65
C PRO A 47 8.46 19.18 25.70
N LYS A 48 8.13 18.44 24.63
CA LYS A 48 8.17 16.97 24.63
C LYS A 48 8.67 16.30 23.34
N ASN A 49 8.96 17.06 22.27
CA ASN A 49 9.45 16.54 20.99
C ASN A 49 10.33 17.60 20.31
N ARG A 50 11.66 17.43 20.34
CA ARG A 50 12.59 18.34 19.64
C ARG A 50 12.53 18.05 18.14
N LYS A 51 12.05 19.02 17.36
CA LYS A 51 12.02 18.98 15.89
C LYS A 51 13.23 19.73 15.36
N PHE A 52 13.83 19.20 14.31
CA PHE A 52 15.00 19.79 13.65
C PHE A 52 14.61 20.06 12.20
N LEU A 53 14.93 21.25 11.70
CA LEU A 53 14.70 21.60 10.31
C LEU A 53 16.06 21.78 9.64
N ASP A 54 16.26 21.06 8.55
CA ASP A 54 17.29 21.39 7.59
C ASP A 54 16.78 22.49 6.67
N VAL A 55 17.49 23.61 6.68
CA VAL A 55 17.07 24.83 5.99
C VAL A 55 17.51 24.83 4.52
N GLU A 56 18.52 24.04 4.15
CA GLU A 56 19.04 23.96 2.78
C GLU A 56 18.24 22.98 1.92
N GLU A 57 17.83 21.84 2.50
CA GLU A 57 17.05 20.80 1.82
C GLU A 57 15.54 20.87 2.14
N ASN A 58 15.10 21.82 2.98
CA ASN A 58 13.73 21.95 3.48
C ASN A 58 13.17 20.65 4.09
N LYS A 59 14.04 19.91 4.80
CA LYS A 59 13.71 18.60 5.39
C LYS A 59 13.53 18.70 6.89
N GLN A 60 12.49 18.04 7.40
CA GLN A 60 12.29 17.91 8.84
C GLN A 60 12.95 16.63 9.34
N TYR A 61 13.54 16.71 10.53
CA TYR A 61 14.19 15.60 11.23
C TYR A 61 13.70 15.48 12.67
N PHE A 62 13.66 14.26 13.18
CA PHE A 62 13.45 13.96 14.60
C PHE A 62 14.67 13.29 15.22
N LEU A 63 14.98 13.61 16.48
CA LEU A 63 16.05 12.95 17.25
C LEU A 63 15.47 11.82 18.10
N ASN A 64 15.90 10.59 17.86
CA ASN A 64 15.62 9.47 18.75
C ASN A 64 16.55 9.53 19.97
N THR A 65 15.98 9.74 21.15
CA THR A 65 16.75 9.96 22.39
C THR A 65 17.41 8.71 22.95
N LYS A 66 16.95 7.50 22.58
CA LYS A 66 17.54 6.23 23.03
C LYS A 66 18.84 5.89 22.30
N ASN A 67 18.94 6.23 21.02
CA ASN A 67 20.10 5.88 20.18
C ASN A 67 20.80 7.09 19.56
N ARG A 68 20.33 8.32 19.83
CA ARG A 68 20.89 9.62 19.40
C ARG A 68 21.07 9.75 17.89
N LYS A 69 20.12 9.21 17.10
CA LYS A 69 20.10 9.34 15.63
C LYS A 69 19.01 10.32 15.16
N PHE A 70 19.34 11.09 14.11
CA PHE A 70 18.38 11.92 13.37
C PHE A 70 17.70 11.09 12.28
N LEU A 71 16.39 11.26 12.11
CA LEU A 71 15.55 10.53 11.17
C LEU A 71 14.84 11.50 10.24
N ASP A 72 14.99 11.31 8.93
CA ASP A 72 14.35 12.10 7.85
C ASP A 72 12.84 11.84 7.81
N VAL A 73 12.05 12.91 7.75
CA VAL A 73 10.58 12.89 7.75
C VAL A 73 9.99 12.51 6.39
N GLU A 74 10.71 12.68 5.28
CA GLU A 74 10.17 12.32 3.95
C GLU A 74 10.14 10.80 3.70
N GLU A 75 11.00 10.04 4.36
CA GLU A 75 10.98 8.57 4.40
C GLU A 75 10.06 8.03 5.51
N ASN A 76 8.76 8.34 5.40
CA ASN A 76 7.68 7.89 6.31
C ASN A 76 7.44 6.35 6.36
N LYS A 77 8.49 5.52 6.21
CA LYS A 77 8.52 4.15 6.72
C LYS A 77 8.56 4.11 8.26
N GLN A 78 9.19 5.07 8.93
CA GLN A 78 9.42 5.00 10.39
C GLN A 78 8.19 5.28 11.27
N TYR A 79 7.22 6.08 10.82
CA TYR A 79 5.97 6.26 11.60
C TYR A 79 5.16 4.96 11.65
N PHE A 80 5.24 4.12 10.60
CA PHE A 80 4.69 2.76 10.60
C PHE A 80 5.55 1.74 11.35
N LEU A 81 6.89 1.89 11.35
CA LEU A 81 7.81 1.02 12.11
C LEU A 81 7.65 1.12 13.63
N ASN A 82 6.91 2.12 14.13
CA ASN A 82 6.52 2.20 15.54
C ASN A 82 5.28 1.37 15.88
N THR A 83 4.69 0.65 14.91
CA THR A 83 3.56 -0.25 15.16
C THR A 83 3.92 -1.69 14.84
N LYS A 84 3.42 -2.61 15.66
CA LYS A 84 3.60 -4.07 15.60
C LYS A 84 3.05 -4.75 14.31
N ASN A 85 2.83 -4.03 13.20
CA ASN A 85 2.11 -4.52 12.01
C ASN A 85 3.03 -4.79 10.80
N ARG A 86 3.95 -5.76 10.93
CA ARG A 86 4.82 -6.23 9.83
C ARG A 86 4.05 -6.52 8.53
N LYS A 87 2.88 -7.15 8.64
CA LYS A 87 2.02 -7.47 7.48
C LYS A 87 1.55 -6.25 6.67
N PHE A 88 1.40 -5.07 7.27
CA PHE A 88 1.00 -3.88 6.50
C PHE A 88 2.17 -3.37 5.65
N LEU A 89 3.40 -3.46 6.16
CA LEU A 89 4.58 -3.10 5.39
C LEU A 89 4.78 -4.03 4.19
N ASP A 90 4.47 -5.33 4.33
CA ASP A 90 4.51 -6.27 3.21
C ASP A 90 3.53 -5.86 2.09
N VAL A 91 2.33 -5.37 2.45
CA VAL A 91 1.36 -4.81 1.51
C VAL A 91 1.93 -3.57 0.81
N VAL A 92 2.51 -2.63 1.56
CA VAL A 92 3.11 -1.42 1.00
C VAL A 92 4.25 -1.75 0.04
N ASN A 93 5.10 -2.72 0.38
CA ASN A 93 6.20 -3.15 -0.48
C ASN A 93 5.70 -3.81 -1.76
N PHE A 94 4.61 -4.60 -1.69
CA PHE A 94 4.00 -5.24 -2.86
C PHE A 94 3.33 -4.20 -3.78
N HIS A 95 2.60 -3.24 -3.21
CA HIS A 95 1.86 -2.22 -3.95
C HIS A 95 2.74 -1.06 -4.44
N GLY A 96 3.85 -0.78 -3.75
CA GLY A 96 4.84 0.25 -4.08
C GLY A 96 4.65 1.60 -3.37
N HIS A 97 3.50 1.85 -2.73
CA HIS A 97 3.28 3.09 -1.97
C HIS A 97 2.18 2.95 -0.91
N ILE A 98 2.08 3.94 -0.03
CA ILE A 98 1.01 4.05 0.97
C ILE A 98 -0.16 4.84 0.38
N CYS A 99 -1.36 4.30 0.46
CA CYS A 99 -2.60 4.99 0.10
C CYS A 99 -3.79 4.49 0.93
N PRO A 100 -4.89 5.26 1.00
CA PRO A 100 -6.12 4.84 1.66
C PRO A 100 -6.67 3.49 1.15
N GLY A 101 -6.55 3.23 -0.15
CA GLY A 101 -7.03 1.99 -0.77
C GLY A 101 -6.40 0.72 -0.20
N ILE A 102 -5.07 0.69 -0.04
CA ILE A 102 -4.40 -0.47 0.57
C ILE A 102 -4.76 -0.63 2.05
N ALA A 103 -5.05 0.46 2.77
CA ALA A 103 -5.49 0.39 4.16
C ALA A 103 -6.87 -0.29 4.27
N ILE A 104 -7.81 0.04 3.38
CA ILE A 104 -9.13 -0.61 3.30
C ILE A 104 -8.96 -2.11 3.05
N GLY A 105 -8.20 -2.49 2.02
CA GLY A 105 -7.99 -3.90 1.69
C GLY A 105 -7.27 -4.69 2.78
N TYR A 106 -6.29 -4.06 3.44
CA TYR A 106 -5.59 -4.63 4.58
C TYR A 106 -6.54 -4.93 5.75
N ARG A 107 -7.42 -3.97 6.08
CA ARG A 107 -8.45 -4.13 7.10
C ARG A 107 -9.43 -5.24 6.73
N ALA A 108 -9.92 -5.27 5.48
CA ALA A 108 -10.81 -6.31 4.98
C ALA A 108 -10.20 -7.72 5.15
N GLY A 109 -8.97 -7.91 4.68
CA GLY A 109 -8.26 -9.20 4.81
C GLY A 109 -8.04 -9.62 6.27
N LYS A 110 -7.68 -8.68 7.16
CA LYS A 110 -7.50 -8.99 8.59
C LYS A 110 -8.80 -9.38 9.28
N ILE A 111 -9.91 -8.70 8.97
CA ILE A 111 -11.23 -9.06 9.49
C ILE A 111 -11.58 -10.49 9.05
N ALA A 112 -11.33 -10.83 7.78
CA ALA A 112 -11.61 -12.16 7.23
C ALA A 112 -10.83 -13.27 7.94
N ILE A 113 -9.51 -13.13 8.04
CA ILE A 113 -8.64 -14.11 8.72
C ILE A 113 -9.10 -14.34 10.16
N LYS A 114 -9.42 -13.25 10.88
CA LYS A 114 -9.87 -13.32 12.27
C LYS A 114 -11.25 -13.95 12.41
N LYS A 115 -12.24 -13.54 11.61
CA LYS A 115 -13.63 -14.02 11.74
C LYS A 115 -13.83 -15.43 11.20
N LEU A 116 -13.09 -15.83 10.17
CA LEU A 116 -13.20 -17.17 9.58
C LEU A 116 -12.25 -18.19 10.21
N ASN A 117 -11.29 -17.74 11.03
CA ASN A 117 -10.31 -18.57 11.73
C ASN A 117 -9.51 -19.47 10.78
N ILE A 118 -8.94 -18.89 9.71
CA ILE A 118 -8.26 -19.62 8.62
C ILE A 118 -6.78 -19.26 8.55
N THR A 119 -5.97 -20.24 8.15
CA THR A 119 -4.61 -20.09 7.62
C THR A 119 -4.60 -20.22 6.08
N ASP A 120 -4.31 -19.11 5.41
CA ASP A 120 -4.09 -18.76 3.98
C ASP A 120 -4.43 -19.70 2.78
N GLU A 121 -4.38 -21.04 2.86
CA GLU A 121 -4.55 -21.89 1.66
C GLU A 121 -6.00 -22.30 1.34
N LYS A 122 -6.88 -22.16 2.33
CA LYS A 122 -8.26 -22.66 2.24
C LYS A 122 -9.30 -21.57 2.02
N LEU A 123 -8.82 -20.36 1.73
CA LEU A 123 -9.68 -19.23 1.45
C LEU A 123 -9.92 -19.10 -0.06
N LEU A 124 -11.16 -18.79 -0.41
CA LEU A 124 -11.53 -18.24 -1.71
C LEU A 124 -12.01 -16.81 -1.47
N THR A 125 -11.53 -15.88 -2.27
CA THR A 125 -11.98 -14.49 -2.20
C THR A 125 -12.69 -14.11 -3.48
N ILE A 126 -13.83 -13.44 -3.37
CA ILE A 126 -14.53 -12.77 -4.46
C ILE A 126 -14.40 -11.27 -4.22
N VAL A 127 -13.90 -10.54 -5.20
CA VAL A 127 -13.77 -9.07 -5.15
C VAL A 127 -14.61 -8.45 -6.26
N GLU A 128 -15.28 -7.34 -5.95
CA GLU A 128 -16.21 -6.68 -6.88
C GLU A 128 -15.67 -5.37 -7.48
N ASN A 129 -14.36 -5.11 -7.33
CA ASN A 129 -13.61 -3.95 -7.85
C ASN A 129 -12.15 -4.34 -8.14
N ASP A 130 -11.41 -3.46 -8.81
CA ASP A 130 -10.01 -3.61 -9.24
C ASP A 130 -9.06 -2.55 -8.62
N SER A 131 -9.49 -1.92 -7.51
CA SER A 131 -8.74 -0.85 -6.84
C SER A 131 -7.48 -1.34 -6.11
N CYS A 132 -6.65 -0.41 -5.60
CA CYS A 132 -5.47 -0.69 -4.77
C CYS A 132 -5.75 -1.62 -3.57
N SER A 133 -7.00 -1.65 -3.09
CA SER A 133 -7.41 -2.54 -2.00
C SER A 133 -7.23 -4.03 -2.33
N ILE A 134 -7.30 -4.41 -3.61
CA ILE A 134 -7.19 -5.81 -4.04
C ILE A 134 -5.77 -6.33 -3.80
N ASP A 135 -4.75 -5.53 -4.02
CA ASP A 135 -3.35 -5.89 -3.72
C ASP A 135 -3.16 -6.23 -2.24
N ALA A 136 -3.74 -5.42 -1.36
CA ALA A 136 -3.70 -5.68 0.07
C ALA A 136 -4.44 -6.96 0.45
N VAL A 137 -5.61 -7.21 -0.16
CA VAL A 137 -6.35 -8.46 0.03
C VAL A 137 -5.51 -9.67 -0.40
N GLN A 138 -4.83 -9.59 -1.54
CA GLN A 138 -3.97 -10.67 -2.04
C GLN A 138 -2.84 -11.00 -1.08
N VAL A 139 -2.11 -9.98 -0.63
CA VAL A 139 -0.97 -10.14 0.30
C VAL A 139 -1.43 -10.67 1.66
N ILE A 140 -2.53 -10.14 2.20
CA ILE A 140 -2.97 -10.48 3.56
C ILE A 140 -3.57 -11.87 3.63
N THR A 141 -4.37 -12.25 2.65
CA THR A 141 -5.13 -13.51 2.67
C THR A 141 -4.48 -14.66 1.92
N GLY A 142 -3.43 -14.38 1.14
CA GLY A 142 -2.83 -15.35 0.23
C GLY A 142 -3.72 -15.75 -0.96
N CYS A 143 -4.91 -15.15 -1.12
CA CYS A 143 -5.79 -15.33 -2.26
C CYS A 143 -5.31 -14.47 -3.42
N THR A 144 -4.73 -15.07 -4.46
CA THR A 144 -4.18 -14.31 -5.59
C THR A 144 -4.85 -14.69 -6.90
N PHE A 145 -4.82 -13.77 -7.86
CA PHE A 145 -5.28 -14.07 -9.22
C PHE A 145 -4.56 -15.28 -9.81
N GLY A 146 -3.23 -15.34 -9.66
CA GLY A 146 -2.41 -16.43 -10.22
C GLY A 146 -2.71 -17.82 -9.63
N LYS A 147 -3.07 -17.89 -8.34
CA LYS A 147 -3.49 -19.15 -7.70
C LYS A 147 -4.93 -19.56 -8.05
N GLY A 148 -5.70 -18.68 -8.70
CA GLY A 148 -7.10 -18.91 -9.05
C GLY A 148 -8.05 -18.94 -7.85
N ASN A 149 -7.58 -18.59 -6.64
CA ASN A 149 -8.40 -18.48 -5.42
C ASN A 149 -8.83 -17.02 -5.12
N LEU A 150 -8.65 -16.12 -6.08
CA LEU A 150 -9.29 -14.81 -6.14
C LEU A 150 -10.15 -14.73 -7.41
N ILE A 151 -11.44 -14.48 -7.25
CA ILE A 151 -12.41 -14.29 -8.32
C ILE A 151 -12.74 -12.80 -8.40
N PHE A 152 -12.46 -12.19 -9.55
CA PHE A 152 -12.85 -10.82 -9.83
C PHE A 152 -14.21 -10.77 -10.53
N LYS A 153 -15.09 -9.94 -10.02
CA LYS A 153 -16.36 -9.57 -10.65
C LYS A 153 -16.36 -8.07 -10.86
N ASP A 154 -16.30 -7.64 -12.11
CA ASP A 154 -16.20 -6.22 -12.43
C ASP A 154 -17.55 -5.49 -12.27
N TYR A 155 -17.90 -5.15 -11.03
CA TYR A 155 -19.15 -4.44 -10.69
C TYR A 155 -18.89 -3.03 -10.15
N GLY A 156 -17.63 -2.61 -10.01
CA GLY A 156 -17.25 -1.32 -9.43
C GLY A 156 -17.61 -1.16 -7.94
N LYS A 157 -17.86 -2.26 -7.20
CA LYS A 157 -18.29 -2.22 -5.81
C LYS A 157 -17.11 -2.49 -4.88
N HIS A 158 -16.93 -1.66 -3.86
CA HIS A 158 -16.00 -1.90 -2.74
C HIS A 158 -16.53 -3.00 -1.81
N VAL A 159 -16.63 -4.21 -2.36
CA VAL A 159 -17.14 -5.42 -1.72
C VAL A 159 -16.10 -6.52 -1.82
N TYR A 160 -15.94 -7.23 -0.71
CA TYR A 160 -15.02 -8.35 -0.54
C TYR A 160 -15.81 -9.48 0.11
N THR A 161 -15.89 -10.62 -0.57
CA THR A 161 -16.47 -11.83 0.02
C THR A 161 -15.41 -12.90 0.20
N PHE A 162 -15.24 -13.34 1.44
CA PHE A 162 -14.29 -14.35 1.85
C PHE A 162 -15.04 -15.63 2.19
N ILE A 163 -14.50 -16.75 1.73
CA ILE A 163 -15.17 -18.05 1.81
C ILE A 163 -14.15 -19.06 2.32
N ASN A 164 -14.49 -19.69 3.46
CA ASN A 164 -13.78 -20.85 3.95
C ASN A 164 -14.20 -22.08 3.14
N LYS A 165 -13.27 -22.71 2.41
CA LYS A 165 -13.59 -23.88 1.59
C LYS A 165 -13.92 -25.13 2.42
N ASP A 166 -13.44 -25.24 3.66
CA ASP A 166 -13.67 -26.43 4.49
C ASP A 166 -15.10 -26.48 5.04
N ASN A 167 -15.53 -25.42 5.71
CA ASN A 167 -16.82 -25.38 6.41
C ASN A 167 -17.87 -24.53 5.68
N ARG A 168 -17.53 -23.98 4.51
CA ARG A 168 -18.39 -23.11 3.68
C ARG A 168 -18.88 -21.84 4.37
N ASN A 169 -18.28 -21.46 5.51
CA ASN A 169 -18.58 -20.18 6.15
C ASN A 169 -18.13 -19.03 5.24
N THR A 170 -18.99 -18.03 5.14
CA THR A 170 -18.77 -16.87 4.30
C THR A 170 -18.77 -15.59 5.12
N LEU A 171 -18.03 -14.62 4.63
CA LEU A 171 -17.99 -13.28 5.20
C LEU A 171 -17.97 -12.28 4.06
N ARG A 172 -19.03 -11.49 3.96
CA ARG A 172 -19.14 -10.40 2.99
C ARG A 172 -18.96 -9.06 3.71
N LEU A 173 -17.98 -8.30 3.24
CA LEU A 173 -17.67 -6.94 3.68
C LEU A 173 -18.02 -5.98 2.55
N SER A 174 -18.83 -4.97 2.84
CA SER A 174 -19.09 -3.85 1.93
C SER A 174 -18.61 -2.58 2.60
N LEU A 175 -17.83 -1.76 1.90
CA LEU A 175 -17.42 -0.45 2.43
C LEU A 175 -18.68 0.41 2.67
N ASN A 176 -18.76 1.06 3.84
CA ASN A 176 -19.93 1.85 4.22
C ASN A 176 -20.01 3.20 3.51
N LYS A 177 -18.85 3.85 3.31
CA LYS A 177 -18.72 5.17 2.69
C LYS A 177 -17.48 5.19 1.83
N ASN A 178 -17.54 5.86 0.69
CA ASN A 178 -16.33 6.07 -0.12
C ASN A 178 -15.40 7.08 0.56
N ILE A 179 -14.10 7.00 0.27
CA ILE A 179 -13.10 7.92 0.85
C ILE A 179 -13.46 9.38 0.55
N ASP A 180 -13.96 9.62 -0.65
CA ASP A 180 -14.24 10.95 -1.18
C ASP A 180 -15.46 11.58 -0.49
N GLU A 181 -16.45 10.74 -0.13
CA GLU A 181 -17.58 11.13 0.71
C GLU A 181 -17.14 11.44 2.16
N MET A 182 -16.13 10.72 2.67
CA MET A 182 -15.60 10.92 4.03
C MET A 182 -14.67 12.15 4.12
N TYR A 183 -13.97 12.47 3.03
CA TYR A 183 -12.96 13.53 2.98
C TYR A 183 -13.07 14.34 1.68
N PRO A 184 -14.08 15.21 1.54
CA PRO A 184 -14.30 15.98 0.30
C PRO A 184 -13.14 16.88 -0.09
N GLU A 185 -12.42 17.46 0.89
CA GLU A 185 -11.25 18.30 0.63
C GLU A 185 -10.09 17.50 -0.01
N PHE A 186 -9.95 16.23 0.38
CA PHE A 186 -8.96 15.34 -0.21
C PHE A 186 -9.29 15.00 -1.66
N ASP A 187 -10.58 14.89 -1.98
CA ASP A 187 -11.05 14.64 -3.34
C ASP A 187 -10.74 15.83 -4.27
N MET A 188 -11.01 17.06 -3.81
CA MET A 188 -10.65 18.26 -4.56
C MET A 188 -9.14 18.38 -4.82
N LEU A 189 -8.30 18.05 -3.84
CA LEU A 189 -6.85 18.01 -4.02
C LEU A 189 -6.44 16.93 -5.02
N ARG A 190 -7.09 15.76 -4.94
CA ARG A 190 -6.84 14.65 -5.87
C ARG A 190 -7.11 15.09 -7.32
N ASP A 191 -8.23 15.77 -7.57
CA ASP A 191 -8.58 16.26 -8.91
C ASP A 191 -7.56 17.24 -9.46
N LYS A 192 -7.06 18.17 -8.62
CA LYS A 192 -5.97 19.09 -9.02
C LYS A 192 -4.70 18.34 -9.42
N ILE A 193 -4.35 17.30 -8.65
CA ILE A 193 -3.16 16.48 -8.89
C ILE A 193 -3.27 15.74 -10.22
N PHE A 194 -4.39 15.07 -10.47
CA PHE A 194 -4.57 14.29 -11.71
C PHE A 194 -4.80 15.13 -12.96
N SER A 195 -5.43 16.31 -12.82
CA SER A 195 -5.54 17.27 -13.91
C SER A 195 -4.22 17.99 -14.25
N GLY A 196 -3.18 17.82 -13.42
CA GLY A 196 -1.89 18.50 -13.59
C GLY A 196 -1.90 19.97 -13.21
N SER A 197 -2.97 20.45 -12.57
CA SER A 197 -3.13 21.85 -12.13
C SER A 197 -2.59 22.14 -10.73
N ALA A 198 -2.16 21.11 -9.99
CA ALA A 198 -1.69 21.23 -8.62
C ALA A 198 -0.36 22.00 -8.47
N SER A 199 -0.32 22.91 -7.49
CA SER A 199 0.91 23.56 -7.05
C SER A 199 1.82 22.60 -6.24
N ASN A 200 3.01 23.06 -5.86
CA ASN A 200 3.87 22.28 -4.97
C ASN A 200 3.27 22.16 -3.55
N GLU A 201 2.60 23.20 -3.09
CA GLU A 201 1.84 23.22 -1.84
C GLU A 201 0.68 22.23 -1.89
N ASP A 202 -0.10 22.20 -2.98
CA ASP A 202 -1.17 21.21 -3.18
C ASP A 202 -0.62 19.77 -3.12
N LYS A 203 0.53 19.50 -3.75
CA LYS A 203 1.20 18.18 -3.71
C LYS A 203 1.62 17.77 -2.30
N MET A 204 2.17 18.72 -1.55
CA MET A 204 2.61 18.49 -0.17
C MET A 204 1.42 18.23 0.75
N GLU A 205 0.35 19.01 0.60
CA GLU A 205 -0.88 18.84 1.34
C GLU A 205 -1.56 17.50 1.01
N PHE A 206 -1.65 17.15 -0.27
CA PHE A 206 -2.16 15.85 -0.71
C PHE A 206 -1.38 14.70 -0.07
N LYS A 207 -0.03 14.78 -0.03
CA LYS A 207 0.81 13.77 0.63
C LYS A 207 0.49 13.64 2.12
N ASN A 208 0.30 14.76 2.81
CA ASN A 208 -0.03 14.79 4.24
C ASN A 208 -1.42 14.19 4.52
N GLN A 209 -2.45 14.69 3.83
CA GLN A 209 -3.83 14.20 3.99
C GLN A 209 -3.94 12.72 3.63
N LYS A 210 -3.29 12.29 2.54
CA LYS A 210 -3.26 10.87 2.15
C LYS A 210 -2.75 9.99 3.30
N ASN A 211 -1.68 10.40 3.96
CA ASN A 211 -1.10 9.64 5.08
C ASN A 211 -2.02 9.66 6.31
N GLU A 212 -2.60 10.81 6.64
CA GLU A 212 -3.52 10.95 7.77
C GLU A 212 -4.78 10.09 7.58
N ILE A 213 -5.41 10.17 6.40
CA ILE A 213 -6.60 9.38 6.04
C ILE A 213 -6.27 7.89 6.09
N THR A 214 -5.11 7.48 5.55
CA THR A 214 -4.66 6.08 5.64
C THR A 214 -4.60 5.62 7.10
N GLN A 215 -4.03 6.44 7.99
CA GLN A 215 -3.95 6.10 9.42
C GLN A 215 -5.33 6.03 10.07
N LYS A 216 -6.22 7.00 9.78
CA LYS A 216 -7.61 6.98 10.26
C LYS A 216 -8.34 5.68 9.86
N ILE A 217 -8.21 5.23 8.61
CA ILE A 217 -8.78 3.96 8.13
C ILE A 217 -8.20 2.76 8.89
N LEU A 218 -6.89 2.78 9.16
CA LEU A 218 -6.23 1.70 9.90
C LEU A 218 -6.65 1.61 11.36
N ASP A 219 -7.11 2.70 11.97
CA ASP A 219 -7.54 2.77 13.37
C ASP A 219 -9.06 2.69 13.54
N MET A 220 -9.83 2.98 12.48
CA MET A 220 -11.30 2.99 12.48
C MET A 220 -11.90 1.66 13.00
N PRO A 221 -13.01 1.67 13.76
CA PRO A 221 -13.77 0.45 14.09
C PRO A 221 -14.21 -0.33 12.84
N ASN A 222 -14.32 -1.66 12.96
CA ASN A 222 -14.62 -2.52 11.81
C ASN A 222 -16.01 -2.27 11.23
N ASP A 223 -16.99 -2.05 12.09
CA ASP A 223 -18.41 -1.81 11.81
C ASP A 223 -18.68 -0.40 11.29
N GLU A 224 -17.83 0.57 11.63
CA GLU A 224 -17.84 1.90 11.02
C GLU A 224 -17.30 1.85 9.58
N LEU A 225 -16.22 1.08 9.35
CA LEU A 225 -15.61 0.95 8.02
C LEU A 225 -16.44 0.06 7.07
N PHE A 226 -16.97 -1.05 7.57
CA PHE A 226 -17.65 -2.07 6.76
C PHE A 226 -19.01 -2.46 7.30
N ASN A 227 -19.95 -2.69 6.38
CA ASN A 227 -21.12 -3.51 6.61
C ASN A 227 -20.71 -4.99 6.49
N ILE A 228 -20.79 -5.71 7.61
CA ILE A 228 -20.29 -7.08 7.75
C ILE A 228 -21.46 -8.07 7.84
N LYS A 229 -21.58 -8.98 6.88
CA LYS A 229 -22.67 -9.98 6.85
C LYS A 229 -22.16 -11.36 6.45
N SER A 230 -22.91 -12.40 6.80
CA SER A 230 -22.81 -13.69 6.10
C SER A 230 -23.43 -13.57 4.70
N ALA A 231 -22.97 -14.36 3.75
CA ALA A 231 -23.50 -14.37 2.39
C ALA A 231 -23.72 -15.80 1.88
N GLU A 232 -24.93 -16.09 1.39
CA GLU A 232 -25.17 -17.33 0.68
C GLU A 232 -24.66 -17.22 -0.75
N ILE A 233 -23.56 -17.91 -1.06
CA ILE A 233 -22.94 -17.86 -2.37
C ILE A 233 -22.75 -19.29 -2.87
N ARG A 234 -23.15 -19.54 -4.12
CA ARG A 234 -22.79 -20.77 -4.83
C ARG A 234 -21.31 -20.71 -5.18
N ILE A 235 -20.53 -21.55 -4.50
CA ILE A 235 -19.09 -21.70 -4.73
C ILE A 235 -18.90 -22.66 -5.91
N PRO A 236 -18.06 -22.34 -6.91
CA PRO A 236 -17.65 -23.31 -7.91
C PRO A 236 -16.90 -24.46 -7.23
N ASP A 237 -17.30 -25.71 -7.47
CA ASP A 237 -16.76 -26.87 -6.74
C ASP A 237 -15.25 -27.07 -6.94
N LYS A 238 -14.68 -26.61 -8.06
CA LYS A 238 -13.23 -26.68 -8.34
C LYS A 238 -12.75 -25.52 -9.20
N ILE A 239 -11.51 -25.07 -8.93
CA ILE A 239 -10.71 -24.28 -9.87
C ILE A 239 -10.30 -25.26 -10.98
N GLN A 240 -10.85 -25.09 -12.18
CA GLN A 240 -10.54 -25.95 -13.32
C GLN A 240 -9.29 -25.47 -14.05
N MET A 241 -8.32 -26.38 -14.24
CA MET A 241 -7.30 -26.20 -15.26
C MET A 241 -7.91 -26.50 -16.63
N PHE A 242 -7.81 -25.54 -17.52
CA PHE A 242 -8.35 -25.65 -18.88
C PHE A 242 -7.21 -25.87 -19.86
N GLN A 243 -7.39 -26.79 -20.80
CA GLN A 243 -6.45 -26.96 -21.92
C GLN A 243 -6.40 -25.70 -22.78
N SER A 244 -5.28 -25.49 -23.45
CA SER A 244 -5.13 -24.42 -24.44
C SER A 244 -5.37 -24.96 -25.85
N VAL A 245 -6.05 -24.16 -26.67
CA VAL A 245 -6.30 -24.41 -28.10
C VAL A 245 -5.73 -23.24 -28.90
N LYS A 246 -5.42 -23.44 -30.19
CA LYS A 246 -4.95 -22.34 -31.06
C LYS A 246 -6.14 -21.55 -31.59
N CYS A 247 -6.01 -20.23 -31.62
CA CYS A 247 -6.93 -19.34 -32.35
C CYS A 247 -6.68 -19.48 -33.85
N ASP A 248 -7.73 -19.71 -34.64
CA ASP A 248 -7.64 -19.88 -36.09
C ASP A 248 -7.35 -18.57 -36.85
N ILE A 249 -7.46 -17.42 -36.19
CA ILE A 249 -7.20 -16.11 -36.78
C ILE A 249 -5.77 -15.65 -36.51
N CYS A 250 -5.35 -15.56 -35.23
CA CYS A 250 -4.02 -15.06 -34.87
C CYS A 250 -2.97 -16.15 -34.60
N GLY A 251 -3.37 -17.42 -34.48
CA GLY A 251 -2.46 -18.54 -34.18
C GLY A 251 -2.03 -18.67 -32.71
N GLU A 252 -2.38 -17.72 -31.84
CA GLU A 252 -2.04 -17.73 -30.42
C GLU A 252 -2.81 -18.79 -29.63
N LEU A 253 -2.23 -19.25 -28.51
CA LEU A 253 -2.88 -20.19 -27.60
C LEU A 253 -3.88 -19.47 -26.69
N VAL A 254 -5.09 -20.01 -26.60
CA VAL A 254 -6.17 -19.53 -25.73
C VAL A 254 -6.70 -20.68 -24.88
N ALA A 255 -6.98 -20.43 -23.61
CA ALA A 255 -7.62 -21.41 -22.74
C ALA A 255 -9.03 -21.75 -23.26
N VAL A 256 -9.39 -23.03 -23.31
CA VAL A 256 -10.62 -23.50 -23.98
C VAL A 256 -11.90 -22.85 -23.44
N HIS A 257 -12.00 -22.59 -22.14
CA HIS A 257 -13.15 -21.88 -21.53
C HIS A 257 -13.28 -20.40 -21.95
N ARG A 258 -12.21 -19.81 -22.51
CA ARG A 258 -12.20 -18.45 -23.04
C ARG A 258 -12.31 -18.40 -24.55
N ALA A 259 -12.15 -19.54 -25.24
CA ALA A 259 -12.34 -19.59 -26.68
C ALA A 259 -13.82 -19.34 -27.05
N ARG A 260 -14.05 -18.90 -28.28
CA ARG A 260 -15.36 -18.74 -28.90
C ARG A 260 -15.38 -19.54 -30.20
N ILE A 261 -16.53 -20.09 -30.56
CA ILE A 261 -16.69 -20.84 -31.81
C ILE A 261 -17.66 -20.08 -32.70
N LYS A 262 -17.24 -19.80 -33.95
CA LYS A 262 -18.12 -19.26 -34.99
C LYS A 262 -17.82 -19.93 -36.31
N ARG A 263 -18.84 -20.53 -36.94
CA ARG A 263 -18.73 -21.25 -38.22
C ARG A 263 -17.61 -22.32 -38.23
N GLY A 264 -17.43 -23.02 -37.11
CA GLY A 264 -16.42 -24.06 -36.96
C GLY A 264 -15.02 -23.57 -36.60
N ASN A 265 -14.75 -22.26 -36.67
CA ASN A 265 -13.46 -21.70 -36.28
C ASN A 265 -13.43 -21.41 -34.77
N VAL A 266 -12.34 -21.82 -34.13
CA VAL A 266 -11.99 -21.52 -32.74
C VAL A 266 -11.25 -20.17 -32.72
N MET A 267 -11.79 -19.21 -31.97
CA MET A 267 -11.27 -17.85 -31.91
C MET A 267 -10.98 -17.46 -30.46
N CYS A 268 -9.91 -16.69 -30.25
CA CYS A 268 -9.74 -15.95 -29.01
C CYS A 268 -10.75 -14.78 -28.93
N ILE A 269 -10.99 -14.27 -27.72
CA ILE A 269 -11.99 -13.19 -27.49
C ILE A 269 -11.71 -11.96 -28.37
N PRO A 270 -10.48 -11.41 -28.45
CA PRO A 270 -10.21 -10.27 -29.31
C PRO A 270 -10.54 -10.48 -30.79
N CYS A 271 -10.09 -11.60 -31.38
CA CYS A 271 -10.38 -11.90 -32.78
C CYS A 271 -11.88 -12.15 -33.03
N PHE A 272 -12.57 -12.76 -32.06
CA PHE A 272 -14.01 -12.97 -32.16
C PHE A 272 -14.79 -11.64 -32.13
N ASP A 273 -14.43 -10.73 -31.23
CA ASP A 273 -15.07 -9.42 -31.10
C ASP A 273 -14.81 -8.55 -32.33
N GLU A 274 -13.61 -8.61 -32.91
CA GLU A 274 -13.29 -7.94 -34.17
C GLU A 274 -14.08 -8.53 -35.35
N TYR A 275 -14.17 -9.86 -35.44
CA TYR A 275 -14.97 -10.57 -36.44
C TYR A 275 -16.49 -10.30 -36.32
N LEU A 276 -16.98 -9.81 -35.18
CA LEU A 276 -18.37 -9.38 -35.01
C LEU A 276 -18.63 -7.95 -35.47
N LYS A 277 -17.59 -7.12 -35.55
CA LYS A 277 -17.69 -5.74 -36.04
C LYS A 277 -17.66 -5.64 -37.57
N THR A 278 -17.24 -6.71 -38.24
CA THR A 278 -17.26 -6.91 -39.70
C THR A 278 -18.52 -7.62 -40.15
#